data_AF-A0A970RIW7-F1
#
_entry.id   AF-A0A970RIW7-F1
#
_cell.length_a   1.000
_cell.length_b   1.000
_cell.length_c   1.000
_cell.angle_alpha   90.00
_cell.angle_beta   90.00
_cell.angle_gamma   90.00
#
_symmetry.space_group_name_H-M   'P 1'
#
loop_
_entity.id
_entity.type
_entity.pdbx_description
1 polymer ?
#
loop_
_entity_poly.entity_id
_entity_poly.type
_entity_poly.pdbx_seq_one_letter_code
_entity_poly.pdbx_strand_id
1 'polypeptide(L)' 'MSTHRIYSMSFSQVYPLYIAKSGKKGRTKAEVDEIIRWLFGYTQEELESHIAR' A
#
# COMPACT_ATOMS: atom_id res chain seq x y z
N MET A 1 16.82 -3.40 22.14
CA MET A 1 16.59 -2.96 20.74
C MET A 1 15.38 -2.06 20.74
N SER A 2 15.50 -0.79 20.33
CA SER A 2 14.33 0.07 20.15
C SER A 2 13.55 -0.42 18.93
N THR A 3 12.37 -0.98 19.14
CA THR A 3 11.44 -1.32 18.06
C THR A 3 11.02 -0.03 17.35
N HIS A 4 11.47 0.15 16.10
CA HIS A 4 11.04 1.28 15.28
C HIS A 4 9.53 1.17 15.03
N ARG A 5 8.81 2.28 15.23
CA ARG A 5 7.34 2.39 15.09
C ARG A 5 6.82 1.93 13.72
N ILE A 6 7.68 1.93 12.71
CA ILE A 6 7.33 1.49 11.35
C ILE A 6 7.00 0.00 11.28
N TYR A 7 7.62 -0.83 12.14
CA TYR A 7 7.33 -2.27 12.18
C TYR A 7 5.99 -2.59 12.85
N SER A 8 5.40 -1.62 13.58
CA SER A 8 4.09 -1.74 14.21
C SER A 8 2.96 -1.07 13.42
N MET A 9 3.28 -0.36 12.33
CA MET A 9 2.26 0.33 11.54
C MET A 9 1.50 -0.66 10.65
N SER A 10 0.18 -0.52 10.59
CA SER A 10 -0.63 -1.32 9.67
C SER A 10 -0.40 -0.86 8.23
N PHE A 11 -0.46 -1.80 7.31
CA PHE A 11 -0.35 -1.50 5.88
C PHE A 11 -1.44 -0.52 5.42
N SER A 12 -2.66 -0.64 5.94
CA SER A 12 -3.79 0.25 5.68
C SER A 12 -3.50 1.72 6.02
N GLN A 13 -2.70 2.00 7.06
CA GLN A 13 -2.29 3.36 7.39
C GLN A 13 -1.22 3.91 6.43
N VAL A 14 -0.41 3.04 5.84
CA VAL A 14 0.70 3.42 4.94
C VAL A 14 0.24 3.53 3.49
N TYR A 15 -0.73 2.72 3.07
CA TYR A 15 -1.21 2.65 1.69
C TYR A 15 -1.69 4.00 1.11
N PRO A 16 -2.49 4.83 1.82
CA PRO A 16 -2.86 6.16 1.34
C PRO A 16 -1.65 7.08 1.08
N LEU A 17 -0.55 6.91 1.84
CA LEU A 17 0.68 7.67 1.66
C LEU A 17 1.40 7.28 0.37
N TYR A 18 1.32 6.01 -0.04
CA TYR A 18 1.82 5.58 -1.35
C TYR A 18 1.04 6.22 -2.47
N ILE A 19 -0.31 6.21 -2.42
CA ILE A 19 -1.14 6.88 -3.44
C ILE A 19 -0.79 8.37 -3.52
N ALA A 20 -0.70 9.06 -2.38
CA ALA A 20 -0.36 10.48 -2.36
C ALA A 20 1.03 10.77 -2.95
N LYS A 21 2.02 9.91 -2.68
CA LYS A 21 3.38 10.04 -3.23
C LYS A 21 3.42 9.74 -4.73
N SER A 22 2.65 8.75 -5.17
CA SER A 22 2.50 8.37 -6.57
C SER A 22 1.79 9.46 -7.36
N GLY A 23 0.72 10.05 -6.81
CA GLY A 23 -0.01 11.17 -7.40
C GLY A 23 0.87 12.40 -7.60
N LYS A 24 1.76 12.71 -6.65
CA LYS A 24 2.78 13.77 -6.81
C LYS A 24 3.75 13.51 -7.98
N LYS A 25 3.87 12.27 -8.43
CA LYS A 25 4.69 11.85 -9.58
C LYS A 25 3.85 11.56 -10.83
N GLY A 26 2.59 12.00 -10.87
CA GLY A 26 1.68 11.81 -12.00
C GLY A 26 1.19 10.37 -12.19
N ARG A 27 1.36 9.51 -11.18
CA ARG A 27 0.90 8.12 -11.19
C ARG A 27 -0.47 7.99 -10.53
N THR A 28 -1.21 6.98 -10.95
CA THR A 28 -2.58 6.70 -10.47
C THR A 28 -2.59 5.63 -9.39
N LYS A 29 -3.72 5.53 -8.68
CA LYS A 29 -3.96 4.44 -7.73
C LYS A 29 -3.89 3.07 -8.41
N ALA A 30 -4.44 2.94 -9.62
CA ALA A 30 -4.47 1.69 -10.37
C ALA A 30 -3.07 1.14 -10.67
N GLU A 31 -2.12 2.01 -11.02
CA GLU A 31 -0.71 1.60 -11.23
C GLU A 31 -0.05 1.13 -9.92
N VAL A 32 -0.37 1.78 -8.80
CA VAL A 32 0.13 1.36 -7.48
C VAL A 32 -0.43 -0.01 -7.10
N ASP A 33 -1.72 -0.23 -7.34
CA ASP A 33 -2.40 -1.49 -7.07
C ASP A 33 -1.87 -2.61 -7.97
N GLU A 34 -1.59 -2.33 -9.23
CA GLU A 34 -0.96 -3.27 -10.15
C GLU A 34 0.44 -3.69 -9.67
N ILE A 35 1.28 -2.73 -9.27
CA ILE A 35 2.63 -3.04 -8.76
C ILE A 35 2.56 -3.86 -7.46
N ILE A 36 1.67 -3.50 -6.54
CA ILE A 36 1.52 -4.22 -5.25
C ILE A 36 1.02 -5.64 -5.50
N ARG A 37 0.02 -5.82 -6.38
CA ARG A 37 -0.47 -7.14 -6.76
C ARG A 37 0.59 -7.97 -7.48
N TRP A 38 1.40 -7.36 -8.35
CA TRP A 38 2.52 -8.04 -9.00
C TRP A 38 3.60 -8.48 -7.99
N LEU A 39 3.91 -7.65 -7.01
CA LEU A 39 4.96 -7.93 -6.02
C LEU A 39 4.56 -9.01 -5.01
N PHE A 40 3.30 -8.98 -4.55
CA PHE A 40 2.81 -9.87 -3.50
C PHE A 40 1.95 -11.04 -4.02
N GLY A 41 1.58 -11.02 -5.29
CA GLY A 41 0.70 -12.02 -5.90
C GLY A 41 -0.77 -11.90 -5.49
N TYR A 42 -1.18 -10.75 -4.93
CA TYR A 42 -2.56 -10.55 -4.46
C TYR A 42 -3.55 -10.33 -5.61
N THR A 43 -4.78 -10.78 -5.42
CA THR A 43 -5.91 -10.31 -6.23
C THR A 43 -6.32 -8.89 -5.83
N GLN A 44 -7.18 -8.26 -6.63
CA GLN A 44 -7.70 -6.93 -6.28
C GLN A 44 -8.52 -6.99 -4.99
N GLU A 45 -9.34 -8.03 -4.81
CA GLU A 45 -10.16 -8.19 -3.60
C GLU A 45 -9.29 -8.41 -2.34
N GLU A 46 -8.21 -9.18 -2.46
CA GLU A 46 -7.28 -9.40 -1.34
C GLU A 46 -6.59 -8.10 -0.94
N LEU A 47 -6.11 -7.32 -1.92
CA LEU A 47 -5.50 -6.02 -1.68
C LEU A 47 -6.48 -5.07 -0.97
N GLU A 48 -7.72 -4.99 -1.45
CA GLU A 48 -8.77 -4.16 -0.83
C GLU A 48 -9.11 -4.60 0.59
N SER A 49 -9.17 -5.90 0.85
CA SER A 49 -9.35 -6.46 2.18
C SER A 49 -8.22 -6.05 3.15
N HIS A 50 -6.97 -6.04 2.66
CA HIS A 50 -5.82 -5.58 3.44
C HIS A 50 -5.81 -4.07 3.69
N ILE A 51 -6.40 -3.28 2.79
CA ILE A 51 -6.52 -1.82 2.94
C ILE A 51 -7.67 -1.44 3.88
N ALA A 52 -8.77 -2.21 3.88
CA ALA A 52 -9.96 -1.95 4.69
C ALA A 52 -9.80 -2.29 6.18
N ARG A 53 -8.71 -2.96 6.57
CA ARG A 53 -8.43 -3.43 7.93
C ARG A 53 -7.73 -2.40 8.80
#